data_AF-A0A753ZJD6-F1
#
_entry.id   AF-A0A753ZJD6-F1
#
_cell.length_a   1.000
_cell.length_b   1.000
_cell.length_c   1.000
_cell.angle_alpha   90.00
_cell.angle_beta   90.00
_cell.angle_gamma   90.00
#
_symmetry.space_group_name_H-M   'P 1'
#
loop_
_entity.id
_entity.type
_entity.pdbx_description
1 polymer ?
#
loop_
_entity_poly.entity_id
_entity_poly.type
_entity_poly.pdbx_seq_one_letter_code
_entity_poly.pdbx_strand_id
1 'polypeptide(L)'
;MKGKYKAALALLLLLILVPLTLLMTLGLWVPTLAGIWLPVGTRIALEQSPRLTRHGLVIPDLRYLVNDCSLAHITQAELTHPSRWLLNIKSLKLDAACLAKLPATEASPAAPRTLAQWQSMLPNTWINIDNVILAPWPEWQGKLAISMTPVIQQIRYQGEKVKFQGQLRGQALTVSQLEIAALANQPPVSLAGEFVLPLVPDGLPVSGHAAATLRLPQEPSLVDAELEWRDNAGQLIVMARGNPDPILDLPWAVTRQRLTISDGRWNWPYQGFPLSGRLAFNIDNWQAGPDNAQVSGRLNILTQGDAGKANA
;
A
#
# COMPACT_ATOMS: atom_id res chain seq x y z
N MET A 1 -6.27 48.27 46.76
CA MET A 1 -7.20 47.39 46.01
C MET A 1 -7.19 47.61 44.49
N LYS A 2 -7.13 48.85 43.97
CA LYS A 2 -7.12 49.15 42.51
C LYS A 2 -5.98 48.51 41.68
N GLY A 3 -4.78 48.30 42.24
CA GLY A 3 -3.65 47.70 41.52
C GLY A 3 -3.80 46.20 41.20
N LYS A 4 -4.44 45.44 42.11
CA LYS A 4 -4.66 43.99 41.93
C LYS A 4 -5.68 43.70 40.82
N TYR A 5 -6.71 44.55 40.68
CA TYR A 5 -7.69 44.45 39.58
C TYR A 5 -7.07 44.73 38.21
N LYS A 6 -6.18 45.73 38.10
CA LYS A 6 -5.47 46.01 36.84
C LYS A 6 -4.55 44.87 36.44
N ALA A 7 -3.85 44.26 37.41
CA ALA A 7 -3.00 43.09 37.16
C ALA A 7 -3.82 41.85 36.75
N ALA A 8 -4.94 41.58 37.41
CA ALA A 8 -5.84 40.49 37.05
C ALA A 8 -6.45 40.68 35.65
N LEU A 9 -6.85 41.92 35.31
CA LEU A 9 -7.37 42.25 33.98
C LEU A 9 -6.29 42.07 32.90
N ALA A 10 -5.06 42.53 33.15
CA ALA A 10 -3.95 42.37 32.23
C ALA A 10 -3.60 40.90 32.01
N LEU A 11 -3.61 40.08 33.07
CA LEU A 11 -3.38 38.64 32.98
C LEU A 11 -4.49 37.94 32.17
N LEU A 12 -5.74 38.31 32.40
CA LEU A 12 -6.88 37.77 31.66
C LEU A 12 -6.85 38.18 30.19
N LEU A 13 -6.45 39.42 29.90
CA LEU A 13 -6.26 39.90 28.53
C LEU A 13 -5.11 39.15 27.83
N LEU A 14 -4.00 38.91 28.53
CA LEU A 14 -2.87 38.12 28.02
C LEU A 14 -3.30 36.67 27.73
N LEU A 15 -4.04 36.04 28.65
CA LEU A 15 -4.59 34.70 28.51
C LEU A 15 -5.55 34.55 27.33
N ILE A 16 -6.16 35.64 26.86
CA ILE A 16 -7.04 35.63 25.67
C ILE A 16 -6.23 35.96 24.41
N LEU A 17 -5.39 37.01 24.45
CA LEU A 17 -4.65 37.49 23.28
C LEU A 17 -3.57 36.50 22.83
N VAL A 18 -2.82 35.89 23.74
CA VAL A 18 -1.76 34.93 23.40
C VAL A 18 -2.31 33.76 22.58
N PRO A 19 -3.32 32.99 23.04
CA PRO A 19 -3.86 31.91 22.23
C PRO A 19 -4.52 32.41 20.93
N LEU A 20 -5.14 33.60 20.93
CA LEU A 20 -5.70 34.17 19.70
C LEU A 20 -4.61 34.48 18.66
N THR A 21 -3.48 35.06 19.09
CA THR A 21 -2.34 35.32 18.21
C THR A 21 -1.69 34.03 17.72
N LEU A 22 -1.55 33.02 18.58
CA LEU A 22 -1.06 31.68 18.20
C LEU A 22 -1.98 31.03 17.16
N LEU A 23 -3.30 31.13 17.33
CA LEU A 23 -4.30 30.65 16.38
C LEU A 23 -4.20 31.40 15.04
N MET A 24 -4.04 32.72 15.05
CA MET A 24 -3.92 33.49 13.82
C MET A 24 -2.59 33.25 13.07
N THR A 25 -1.55 32.82 13.78
CA THR A 25 -0.22 32.55 13.21
C THR A 25 0.06 31.07 12.96
N LEU A 26 -0.96 30.20 13.02
CA LEU A 26 -0.85 28.75 12.79
C LEU A 26 0.00 28.41 11.56
N GLY A 27 -0.21 29.07 10.42
CA GLY A 27 0.54 28.82 9.18
C GLY A 27 2.06 29.04 9.29
N LEU A 28 2.53 29.83 10.26
CA LEU A 28 3.94 30.21 10.42
C LEU A 28 4.72 29.24 11.32
N TRP A 29 4.10 28.72 12.38
CA TRP A 29 4.79 27.88 13.37
C TRP A 29 4.42 26.40 13.28
N VAL A 30 3.26 26.03 12.71
CA VAL A 30 2.88 24.62 12.53
C VAL A 30 3.91 23.87 11.68
N PRO A 31 4.39 24.40 10.54
CA PRO A 31 5.43 23.74 9.74
C PRO A 31 6.71 23.43 10.53
N THR A 32 7.15 24.39 11.35
CA THR A 32 8.40 24.25 12.11
C THR A 32 8.27 23.26 13.26
N LEU A 33 7.13 23.25 13.97
CA LEU A 33 6.88 22.25 15.01
C LEU A 33 6.61 20.86 14.44
N ALA A 34 5.89 20.76 13.33
CA ALA A 34 5.68 19.48 12.65
C ALA A 34 7.01 18.86 12.23
N GLY A 35 7.98 19.67 11.80
CA GLY A 35 9.34 19.24 11.45
C GLY A 35 10.05 18.41 12.52
N ILE A 36 9.72 18.56 13.80
CA ILE A 36 10.31 17.78 14.90
C ILE A 36 9.88 16.30 14.84
N TRP A 37 8.68 16.05 14.32
CA TRP A 37 8.08 14.72 14.24
C TRP A 37 8.13 14.12 12.84
N LEU A 38 8.56 14.91 11.86
CA LEU A 38 8.69 14.48 10.48
C LEU A 38 10.05 13.81 10.24
N PRO A 39 10.14 12.87 9.28
CA PRO A 39 11.41 12.33 8.84
C PRO A 39 12.41 13.42 8.44
N VAL A 40 13.70 13.13 8.62
CA VAL A 40 14.78 14.03 8.21
C VAL A 40 14.65 14.37 6.71
N GLY A 41 14.88 15.63 6.35
CA GLY A 41 14.78 16.08 4.95
C GLY A 41 13.34 16.23 4.45
N THR A 42 12.32 16.08 5.30
CA THR A 42 10.93 16.36 4.93
C THR A 42 10.37 17.54 5.71
N ARG A 43 9.44 18.25 5.09
CA ARG A 43 8.78 19.42 5.69
C ARG A 43 7.37 19.57 5.17
N ILE A 44 6.54 20.22 5.96
CA ILE A 44 5.22 20.65 5.53
C ILE A 44 5.31 22.12 5.13
N ALA A 45 4.56 22.53 4.10
CA ALA A 45 4.35 23.93 3.74
C ALA A 45 2.86 24.20 3.60
N LEU A 46 2.43 25.37 4.06
CA LEU A 46 1.05 25.85 3.97
C LEU A 46 1.09 27.15 3.18
N GLU A 47 0.54 27.18 1.96
CA GLU A 47 0.42 28.45 1.21
C GLU A 47 -0.63 29.37 1.83
N GLN A 48 -1.67 28.79 2.45
CA GLN A 48 -2.72 29.51 3.14
C GLN A 48 -2.84 29.02 4.57
N SER A 49 -2.98 29.96 5.51
CA SER A 49 -3.18 29.63 6.92
C SER A 49 -4.45 28.80 7.12
N PRO A 50 -4.38 27.71 7.90
CA PRO A 50 -5.56 26.99 8.35
C PRO A 50 -6.54 27.92 9.05
N ARG A 51 -7.84 27.65 8.88
CA ARG A 51 -8.92 28.44 9.45
C ARG A 51 -9.72 27.58 10.41
N LEU A 52 -9.82 28.03 11.67
CA LEU A 52 -10.72 27.42 12.63
C LEU A 52 -12.15 27.90 12.36
N THR A 53 -13.08 26.97 12.22
CA THR A 53 -14.52 27.22 12.12
C THR A 53 -15.22 26.76 13.39
N ARG A 54 -16.52 27.02 13.51
CA ARG A 54 -17.32 26.52 14.65
C ARG A 54 -17.37 24.99 14.73
N HIS A 55 -17.14 24.28 13.63
CA HIS A 55 -17.34 22.83 13.53
C HIS A 55 -16.04 22.05 13.31
N GLY A 56 -14.92 22.72 13.03
CA GLY A 56 -13.65 22.07 12.74
C GLY A 56 -12.58 22.99 12.19
N LEU A 57 -11.46 22.40 11.79
CA LEU A 57 -10.30 23.05 11.18
C LEU A 57 -10.34 22.86 9.67
N VAL A 58 -10.35 23.95 8.91
CA VAL A 58 -10.23 23.93 7.46
C VAL A 58 -8.80 24.25 7.06
N ILE A 59 -8.18 23.38 6.26
CA ILE A 59 -6.83 23.52 5.73
C ILE A 59 -6.96 23.66 4.21
N PRO A 60 -6.86 24.90 3.66
CA PRO A 60 -7.11 25.13 2.25
C PRO A 60 -6.08 24.46 1.33
N ASP A 61 -4.82 24.50 1.75
CA ASP A 61 -3.67 24.02 0.99
C ASP A 61 -2.60 23.50 1.94
N LEU A 62 -2.07 22.31 1.68
CA LEU A 62 -1.00 21.69 2.45
C LEU A 62 -0.08 20.91 1.51
N ARG A 63 1.21 21.23 1.50
CA ARG A 63 2.24 20.50 0.77
C ARG A 63 3.13 19.75 1.72
N TYR A 64 3.42 18.50 1.41
CA TYR A 64 4.46 17.70 2.03
C TYR A 64 5.62 17.58 1.06
N LEU A 65 6.77 18.11 1.47
CA LEU A 65 7.95 18.27 0.65
C LEU A 65 9.05 17.35 1.17
N VAL A 66 9.78 16.75 0.25
CA VAL A 66 11.06 16.07 0.51
C VAL A 66 12.13 16.92 -0.15
N ASN A 67 12.97 17.56 0.65
CA ASN A 67 13.82 18.68 0.25
C ASN A 67 12.97 19.78 -0.41
N ASP A 68 13.11 19.96 -1.73
CA ASP A 68 12.33 20.91 -2.55
C ASP A 68 11.31 20.21 -3.48
N CYS A 69 11.14 18.89 -3.35
CA CYS A 69 10.21 18.10 -4.16
C CYS A 69 8.87 17.94 -3.45
N SER A 70 7.76 18.35 -4.08
CA SER A 70 6.42 18.22 -3.50
C SER A 70 5.92 16.78 -3.61
N LEU A 71 6.23 15.95 -2.62
CA LEU A 71 5.82 14.55 -2.57
C LEU A 71 4.29 14.38 -2.47
N ALA A 72 3.65 15.20 -1.65
CA ALA A 72 2.19 15.21 -1.54
C ALA A 72 1.64 16.63 -1.53
N HIS A 73 0.51 16.83 -2.20
CA HIS A 73 -0.21 18.10 -2.21
C HIS A 73 -1.68 17.85 -1.92
N ILE A 74 -2.14 18.39 -0.79
CA ILE A 74 -3.50 18.27 -0.27
C ILE A 74 -4.20 19.60 -0.48
N THR A 75 -5.38 19.56 -1.10
CA THR A 75 -6.24 20.74 -1.26
C THR A 75 -7.61 20.52 -0.65
N GLN A 76 -8.09 21.57 0.02
CA GLN A 76 -9.38 21.62 0.71
C GLN A 76 -9.57 20.43 1.66
N ALA A 77 -8.74 20.39 2.71
CA ALA A 77 -8.91 19.45 3.80
C ALA A 77 -9.75 20.07 4.92
N GLU A 78 -10.59 19.26 5.54
CA GLU A 78 -11.43 19.63 6.67
C GLU A 78 -11.31 18.55 7.75
N LEU A 79 -10.88 18.97 8.94
CA LEU A 79 -10.76 18.12 10.11
C LEU A 79 -11.81 18.51 11.14
N THR A 80 -12.70 17.58 11.46
CA THR A 80 -13.76 17.75 12.45
C THR A 80 -13.69 16.65 13.50
N HIS A 81 -14.31 16.87 14.66
CA HIS A 81 -14.38 15.88 15.73
C HIS A 81 -15.75 15.89 16.40
N PRO A 82 -16.81 15.36 15.75
CA PRO A 82 -18.10 15.17 16.40
C PRO A 82 -18.00 14.09 17.49
N SER A 83 -18.02 12.80 17.11
CA SER A 83 -17.82 11.65 18.00
C SER A 83 -16.50 10.91 17.77
N ARG A 84 -15.91 11.09 16.59
CA ARG A 84 -14.63 10.55 16.17
C ARG A 84 -13.97 11.55 15.24
N TRP A 85 -12.65 11.46 15.07
CA TRP A 85 -11.96 12.32 14.11
C TRP A 85 -12.46 12.03 12.70
N LEU A 86 -12.80 13.06 11.96
CA LEU A 86 -13.21 12.96 10.57
C LEU A 86 -12.37 13.94 9.76
N LEU A 87 -11.53 13.39 8.88
CA LEU A 87 -10.71 14.12 7.94
C LEU A 87 -11.27 13.92 6.53
N ASN A 88 -11.86 14.97 5.96
CA ASN A 88 -12.27 14.98 4.56
C ASN A 88 -11.24 15.78 3.75
N ILE A 89 -10.81 15.23 2.62
CA ILE A 89 -9.85 15.86 1.71
C ILE A 89 -10.46 15.84 0.32
N LYS A 90 -10.57 17.00 -0.32
CA LYS A 90 -11.10 17.05 -1.69
C LYS A 90 -10.13 16.47 -2.70
N SER A 91 -8.85 16.80 -2.61
CA SER A 91 -7.84 16.25 -3.51
C SER A 91 -6.50 16.04 -2.83
N LEU A 92 -5.91 14.88 -3.08
CA LEU A 92 -4.55 14.52 -2.70
C LEU A 92 -3.79 14.16 -3.98
N LYS A 93 -2.77 14.93 -4.33
CA LYS A 93 -1.83 14.59 -5.40
C LYS A 93 -0.55 14.02 -4.78
N LEU A 94 -0.12 12.85 -5.24
CA LEU A 94 1.13 12.19 -4.88
C LEU A 94 2.07 12.19 -6.08
N ASP A 95 3.35 12.54 -5.86
CA ASP A 95 4.36 12.54 -6.91
C ASP A 95 5.33 11.37 -6.72
N ALA A 96 5.24 10.37 -7.61
CA ALA A 96 6.08 9.18 -7.53
C ALA A 96 7.57 9.48 -7.77
N ALA A 97 7.91 10.50 -8.57
CA ALA A 97 9.29 10.88 -8.81
C ALA A 97 9.92 11.51 -7.55
N CYS A 98 9.12 12.14 -6.68
CA CYS A 98 9.59 12.63 -5.39
C CYS A 98 9.82 11.52 -4.35
N LEU A 99 9.15 10.36 -4.48
CA LEU A 99 9.26 9.26 -3.52
C LEU A 99 10.70 8.73 -3.43
N ALA A 100 11.40 8.64 -4.57
CA ALA A 100 12.79 8.18 -4.65
C ALA A 100 13.79 9.11 -3.93
N LYS A 101 13.38 10.33 -3.56
CA LYS A 101 14.22 11.29 -2.82
C LYS A 101 14.10 11.16 -1.31
N LEU A 102 13.21 10.29 -0.81
CA LEU A 102 13.12 10.01 0.62
C LEU A 102 14.46 9.41 1.09
N PRO A 103 15.00 9.88 2.23
CA PRO A 103 16.23 9.31 2.75
C PRO A 103 15.99 7.83 3.10
N ALA A 104 16.98 6.99 2.82
CA ALA A 104 17.01 5.66 3.41
C ALA A 104 16.96 5.82 4.93
N THR A 105 15.99 5.17 5.57
CA THR A 105 15.79 5.30 7.02
C THR A 105 17.07 4.85 7.72
N GLU A 106 17.81 5.78 8.32
CA GLU A 106 18.89 5.43 9.23
C GLU A 106 18.28 4.64 10.39
N ALA A 107 18.91 3.53 10.77
CA ALA A 107 18.45 2.69 11.86
C ALA A 107 18.39 3.53 13.14
N SER A 108 17.17 3.90 13.56
CA SER A 108 16.96 4.60 14.81
C SER A 108 17.48 3.73 15.96
N PRO A 109 18.22 4.29 16.94
CA PRO A 109 18.70 3.54 18.10
C PRO A 109 17.57 3.07 19.03
N ALA A 110 16.33 3.53 18.81
CA ALA A 110 15.16 3.05 19.51
C ALA A 110 14.66 1.71 18.93
N ALA A 111 14.27 0.78 19.80
CA ALA A 111 13.69 -0.49 19.37
C ALA A 111 12.50 -0.26 18.42
N PRO A 112 12.44 -0.96 17.27
CA PRO A 112 11.38 -0.77 16.28
C PRO A 112 10.03 -1.11 16.89
N ARG A 113 9.04 -0.23 16.69
CA ARG A 113 7.69 -0.44 17.20
C ARG A 113 6.99 -1.52 16.39
N THR A 114 6.35 -2.44 17.10
CA THR A 114 5.53 -3.49 16.48
C THR A 114 4.27 -2.90 15.85
N LEU A 115 3.67 -3.64 14.92
CA LEU A 115 2.43 -3.29 14.26
C LEU A 115 1.28 -3.10 15.26
N ALA A 116 1.18 -3.96 16.28
CA ALA A 116 0.18 -3.81 17.34
C ALA A 116 0.38 -2.54 18.18
N GLN A 117 1.63 -2.15 18.45
CA GLN A 117 1.93 -0.89 19.14
C GLN A 117 1.54 0.31 18.28
N TRP A 118 1.84 0.30 16.99
CA TRP A 118 1.38 1.34 16.06
C TRP A 118 -0.13 1.44 16.04
N GLN A 119 -0.83 0.31 15.89
CA GLN A 119 -2.29 0.27 15.90
C GLN A 119 -2.87 0.83 17.19
N SER A 120 -2.31 0.48 18.35
CA SER A 120 -2.81 0.97 19.65
C SER A 120 -2.74 2.51 19.82
N MET A 121 -1.88 3.18 19.06
CA MET A 121 -1.74 4.64 19.07
C MET A 121 -2.70 5.34 18.08
N LEU A 122 -3.39 4.60 17.22
CA LEU A 122 -4.28 5.19 16.21
C LEU A 122 -5.60 5.65 16.87
N PRO A 123 -5.97 6.94 16.72
CA PRO A 123 -7.25 7.42 17.21
C PRO A 123 -8.41 6.86 16.38
N ASN A 124 -9.60 6.78 16.96
CA ASN A 124 -10.83 6.49 16.21
C ASN A 124 -11.05 7.57 15.14
N THR A 125 -10.85 7.21 13.88
CA THR A 125 -10.75 8.18 12.78
C THR A 125 -11.39 7.65 11.50
N TRP A 126 -12.05 8.55 10.79
CA TRP A 126 -12.42 8.39 9.39
C TRP A 126 -11.63 9.37 8.53
N ILE A 127 -11.06 8.87 7.44
CA ILE A 127 -10.38 9.68 6.43
C ILE A 127 -11.08 9.41 5.11
N ASN A 128 -11.61 10.45 4.48
CA ASN A 128 -12.19 10.39 3.15
C ASN A 128 -11.40 11.31 2.22
N ILE A 129 -10.96 10.79 1.09
CA ILE A 129 -10.29 11.55 0.05
C ILE A 129 -11.08 11.38 -1.25
N ASP A 130 -11.65 12.47 -1.75
CA ASP A 130 -12.53 12.43 -2.92
C ASP A 130 -11.78 12.18 -4.22
N ASN A 131 -10.51 12.61 -4.28
CA ASN A 131 -9.65 12.40 -5.45
C ASN A 131 -8.19 12.22 -5.04
N VAL A 132 -7.69 11.00 -5.18
CA VAL A 132 -6.27 10.67 -5.04
C VAL A 132 -5.68 10.58 -6.44
N ILE A 133 -4.72 11.45 -6.76
CA ILE A 133 -4.04 11.51 -8.06
C ILE A 133 -2.60 11.05 -7.86
N LEU A 134 -2.16 10.05 -8.62
CA LEU A 134 -0.79 9.59 -8.63
C LEU A 134 -0.08 10.14 -9.88
N ALA A 135 0.86 11.06 -9.74
CA ALA A 135 1.62 11.59 -10.86
C ALA A 135 2.85 10.69 -11.17
N PRO A 136 3.17 10.46 -12.46
CA PRO A 136 2.52 11.01 -13.66
C PRO A 136 1.40 10.14 -14.25
N TRP A 137 0.81 9.22 -13.48
CA TRP A 137 -0.20 8.25 -13.94
C TRP A 137 -1.64 8.57 -13.45
N PRO A 138 -2.28 9.62 -14.00
CA PRO A 138 -3.62 10.04 -13.57
C PRO A 138 -4.71 8.98 -13.80
N GLU A 139 -4.49 8.01 -14.69
CA GLU A 139 -5.42 6.91 -14.95
C GLU A 139 -5.69 6.02 -13.73
N TRP A 140 -4.80 6.04 -12.73
CA TRP A 140 -4.97 5.31 -11.46
C TRP A 140 -5.72 6.10 -10.40
N GLN A 141 -6.25 7.27 -10.73
CA GLN A 141 -6.94 8.11 -9.77
C GLN A 141 -8.24 7.48 -9.23
N GLY A 142 -8.64 7.92 -8.04
CA GLY A 142 -9.82 7.35 -7.38
C GLY A 142 -10.07 7.94 -6.00
N LYS A 143 -11.13 7.43 -5.37
CA LYS A 143 -11.54 7.79 -4.01
C LYS A 143 -10.87 6.87 -3.00
N LEU A 144 -10.41 7.42 -1.88
CA LEU A 144 -9.85 6.66 -0.77
C LEU A 144 -10.67 6.91 0.50
N ALA A 145 -11.17 5.85 1.11
CA ALA A 145 -11.82 5.88 2.41
C ALA A 145 -11.06 4.98 3.37
N ILE A 146 -10.71 5.51 4.54
CA ILE A 146 -10.04 4.78 5.61
C ILE A 146 -10.85 4.94 6.89
N SER A 147 -11.13 3.81 7.54
CA SER A 147 -11.73 3.78 8.86
C SER A 147 -10.79 3.06 9.81
N MET A 148 -10.35 3.74 10.85
CA MET A 148 -9.37 3.19 11.78
C MET A 148 -9.82 3.33 13.23
N THR A 149 -9.48 2.29 13.99
CA THR A 149 -9.57 2.19 15.44
C THR A 149 -8.25 1.62 15.95
N PRO A 150 -8.01 1.61 17.28
CA PRO A 150 -6.83 0.97 17.84
C PRO A 150 -6.65 -0.52 17.52
N VAL A 151 -7.71 -1.19 17.04
CA VAL A 151 -7.74 -2.66 16.84
C VAL A 151 -7.94 -3.04 15.38
N ILE A 152 -8.70 -2.25 14.62
CA ILE A 152 -9.10 -2.55 13.24
C ILE A 152 -8.85 -1.33 12.36
N GLN A 153 -8.19 -1.54 11.22
CA GLN A 153 -8.05 -0.54 10.16
C GLN A 153 -8.65 -1.10 8.86
N GLN A 154 -9.56 -0.36 8.27
CA GLN A 154 -10.24 -0.70 7.02
C GLN A 154 -9.86 0.34 5.97
N ILE A 155 -9.49 -0.13 4.79
CA ILE A 155 -9.11 0.71 3.67
C ILE A 155 -9.99 0.31 2.48
N ARG A 156 -10.58 1.30 1.83
CA ARG A 156 -11.30 1.15 0.58
C ARG A 156 -10.77 2.17 -0.42
N TYR A 157 -10.35 1.69 -1.58
CA TYR A 157 -9.99 2.50 -2.73
C TYR A 157 -10.92 2.20 -3.89
N GLN A 158 -11.43 3.24 -4.54
CA GLN A 158 -12.37 3.13 -5.65
C GLN A 158 -11.92 4.06 -6.79
N GLY A 159 -11.21 3.49 -7.76
CA GLY A 159 -10.86 4.11 -9.03
C GLY A 159 -11.48 3.38 -10.22
N GLU A 160 -11.21 3.89 -11.41
CA GLU A 160 -11.63 3.24 -12.67
C GLU A 160 -10.76 2.02 -12.98
N LYS A 161 -9.43 2.18 -12.85
CA LYS A 161 -8.45 1.13 -13.14
C LYS A 161 -8.14 0.22 -11.96
N VAL A 162 -8.44 0.67 -10.74
CA VAL A 162 -8.14 -0.10 -9.53
C VAL A 162 -9.24 0.05 -8.49
N LYS A 163 -9.65 -1.08 -7.92
CA LYS A 163 -10.48 -1.11 -6.71
C LYS A 163 -9.79 -1.96 -5.67
N PHE A 164 -9.83 -1.52 -4.43
CA PHE A 164 -9.25 -2.24 -3.31
C PHE A 164 -10.16 -2.15 -2.10
N GLN A 165 -10.35 -3.27 -1.42
CA GLN A 165 -10.96 -3.30 -0.10
C GLN A 165 -10.18 -4.28 0.77
N GLY A 166 -9.64 -3.76 1.87
CA GLY A 166 -8.85 -4.53 2.82
C GLY A 166 -9.13 -4.14 4.25
N GLN A 167 -8.87 -5.07 5.16
CA GLN A 167 -8.98 -4.90 6.60
C GLN A 167 -7.75 -5.48 7.28
N LEU A 168 -7.17 -4.70 8.20
CA LEU A 168 -6.08 -5.11 9.07
C LEU A 168 -6.58 -5.20 10.52
N ARG A 169 -6.25 -6.30 11.19
CA ARG A 169 -6.47 -6.51 12.63
C ARG A 169 -5.25 -7.20 13.24
N GLY A 170 -4.46 -6.47 14.03
CA GLY A 170 -3.16 -6.98 14.46
C GLY A 170 -2.29 -7.29 13.24
N GLN A 171 -1.82 -8.53 13.10
CA GLN A 171 -1.05 -8.97 11.92
C GLN A 171 -1.94 -9.52 10.79
N ALA A 172 -3.22 -9.78 11.03
CA ALA A 172 -4.10 -10.37 10.03
C ALA A 172 -4.61 -9.29 9.05
N LEU A 173 -4.16 -9.38 7.80
CA LEU A 173 -4.64 -8.57 6.67
C LEU A 173 -5.57 -9.42 5.81
N THR A 174 -6.83 -9.03 5.73
CA THR A 174 -7.81 -9.63 4.82
C THR A 174 -8.02 -8.67 3.65
N VAL A 175 -7.76 -9.11 2.43
CA VAL A 175 -8.11 -8.40 1.19
C VAL A 175 -9.36 -9.05 0.62
N SER A 176 -10.50 -8.38 0.77
CA SER A 176 -11.77 -8.88 0.27
C SER A 176 -11.97 -8.59 -1.21
N GLN A 177 -11.27 -7.59 -1.75
CA GLN A 177 -11.33 -7.21 -3.15
C GLN A 177 -10.06 -6.48 -3.56
N LEU A 178 -9.43 -6.94 -4.64
CA LEU A 178 -8.47 -6.20 -5.42
C LEU A 178 -8.79 -6.43 -6.89
N GLU A 179 -9.24 -5.39 -7.59
CA GLU A 179 -9.48 -5.44 -9.03
C GLU A 179 -8.50 -4.50 -9.72
N ILE A 180 -7.76 -4.99 -10.72
CA ILE A 180 -6.80 -4.19 -11.48
C ILE A 180 -7.06 -4.36 -12.98
N ALA A 181 -7.45 -3.28 -13.65
CA ALA A 181 -7.62 -3.22 -15.10
C ALA A 181 -6.33 -2.73 -15.79
N ALA A 182 -5.26 -3.54 -15.70
CA ALA A 182 -3.93 -3.18 -16.20
C ALA A 182 -3.86 -3.05 -17.74
N LEU A 183 -4.62 -3.87 -18.48
CA LEU A 183 -4.57 -3.94 -19.93
C LEU A 183 -5.84 -3.34 -20.55
N ALA A 184 -5.66 -2.52 -21.59
CA ALA A 184 -6.79 -1.97 -22.34
C ALA A 184 -7.60 -3.10 -23.00
N ASN A 185 -8.93 -2.99 -22.95
CA ASN A 185 -9.88 -3.94 -23.55
C ASN A 185 -9.79 -5.38 -23.01
N GLN A 186 -9.24 -5.58 -21.80
CA GLN A 186 -9.26 -6.86 -21.11
C GLN A 186 -10.05 -6.75 -19.80
N PRO A 187 -10.69 -7.85 -19.34
CA PRO A 187 -11.32 -7.86 -18.02
C PRO A 187 -10.27 -7.61 -16.93
N PRO A 188 -10.65 -6.96 -15.82
CA PRO A 188 -9.73 -6.73 -14.70
C PRO A 188 -9.30 -8.07 -14.08
N VAL A 189 -8.06 -8.10 -13.59
CA VAL A 189 -7.60 -9.17 -12.72
C VAL A 189 -8.22 -8.95 -11.36
N SER A 190 -8.86 -9.99 -10.81
CA SER A 190 -9.46 -9.96 -9.46
C SER A 190 -8.62 -10.79 -8.51
N LEU A 191 -8.39 -10.30 -7.30
CA LEU A 191 -7.69 -11.00 -6.23
C LEU A 191 -8.40 -10.81 -4.90
N ALA A 192 -8.46 -11.87 -4.11
CA ALA A 192 -8.84 -11.85 -2.71
C ALA A 192 -7.90 -12.76 -1.91
N GLY A 193 -7.74 -12.51 -0.62
CA GLY A 193 -6.84 -13.33 0.19
C GLY A 193 -6.73 -12.89 1.64
N GLU A 194 -6.07 -13.75 2.41
CA GLU A 194 -5.74 -13.54 3.80
C GLU A 194 -4.23 -13.65 3.99
N PHE A 195 -3.66 -12.69 4.70
CA PHE A 195 -2.23 -12.53 4.86
C PHE A 195 -1.89 -12.28 6.33
N VAL A 196 -0.71 -12.74 6.74
CA VAL A 196 -0.14 -12.44 8.06
C VAL A 196 1.05 -11.52 7.85
N LEU A 197 0.91 -10.26 8.26
CA LEU A 197 1.97 -9.27 8.23
C LEU A 197 3.03 -9.59 9.31
N PRO A 198 4.30 -9.16 9.11
CA PRO A 198 5.33 -9.27 10.13
C PRO A 198 5.01 -8.43 11.38
N LEU A 199 5.63 -8.81 12.51
CA LEU A 199 5.47 -8.11 13.79
C LEU A 199 5.92 -6.65 13.72
N VAL A 200 6.99 -6.38 12.97
CA VAL A 200 7.49 -5.05 12.65
C VAL A 200 7.12 -4.77 11.19
N PRO A 201 6.61 -3.58 10.83
CA PRO A 201 6.20 -3.27 9.47
C PRO A 201 7.40 -2.93 8.57
N ASP A 202 8.34 -3.87 8.43
CA ASP A 202 9.60 -3.72 7.68
C ASP A 202 9.74 -4.69 6.51
N GLY A 203 8.70 -5.50 6.23
CA GLY A 203 8.77 -6.55 5.22
C GLY A 203 7.43 -6.98 4.64
N LEU A 204 7.52 -7.95 3.73
CA LEU A 204 6.37 -8.62 3.11
C LEU A 204 5.67 -9.56 4.11
N PRO A 205 4.43 -9.98 3.84
CA PRO A 205 3.71 -10.90 4.73
C PRO A 205 4.45 -12.24 4.90
N VAL A 206 4.53 -12.72 6.14
CA VAL A 206 5.26 -13.95 6.51
C VAL A 206 4.52 -15.22 6.11
N SER A 207 3.20 -15.16 6.00
CA SER A 207 2.39 -16.26 5.47
C SER A 207 1.13 -15.70 4.84
N GLY A 208 0.51 -16.46 3.96
CA GLY A 208 -0.75 -16.06 3.36
C GLY A 208 -1.35 -17.11 2.47
N HIS A 209 -2.63 -16.88 2.17
CA HIS A 209 -3.38 -17.56 1.14
C HIS A 209 -4.03 -16.49 0.27
N ALA A 210 -3.76 -16.51 -1.02
CA ALA A 210 -4.32 -15.60 -1.99
C ALA A 210 -4.92 -16.38 -3.15
N ALA A 211 -6.11 -15.97 -3.58
CA ALA A 211 -6.77 -16.48 -4.76
C ALA A 211 -6.98 -15.32 -5.75
N ALA A 212 -6.68 -15.57 -7.03
CA ALA A 212 -6.86 -14.61 -8.10
C ALA A 212 -7.56 -15.24 -9.29
N THR A 213 -8.45 -14.49 -9.93
CA THR A 213 -9.09 -14.87 -11.20
C THR A 213 -8.58 -13.94 -12.29
N LEU A 214 -8.07 -14.53 -13.38
CA LEU A 214 -7.53 -13.79 -14.51
C LEU A 214 -7.81 -14.49 -15.84
N ARG A 215 -7.65 -13.76 -16.94
CA ARG A 215 -7.72 -14.30 -18.30
C ARG A 215 -6.32 -14.33 -18.88
N LEU A 216 -5.88 -15.48 -19.40
CA LEU A 216 -4.60 -15.58 -20.09
C LEU A 216 -4.78 -15.20 -21.57
N PRO A 217 -3.81 -14.53 -22.22
CA PRO A 217 -3.94 -14.10 -23.63
C PRO A 217 -4.24 -15.22 -24.63
N GLN A 218 -3.75 -16.43 -24.35
CA GLN A 218 -3.94 -17.62 -25.19
C GLN A 218 -5.00 -18.58 -24.64
N GLU A 219 -5.76 -18.16 -23.62
CA GLU A 219 -6.79 -18.97 -22.98
C GLU A 219 -8.19 -18.40 -23.26
N PRO A 220 -9.12 -19.19 -23.82
CA PRO A 220 -10.50 -18.74 -24.01
C PRO A 220 -11.23 -18.57 -22.67
N SER A 221 -10.90 -19.39 -21.66
CA SER A 221 -11.56 -19.41 -20.35
C SER A 221 -10.86 -18.54 -19.28
N LEU A 222 -11.52 -18.33 -18.15
CA LEU A 222 -10.88 -17.73 -16.97
C LEU A 222 -10.06 -18.81 -16.26
N VAL A 223 -8.89 -18.43 -15.75
CA VAL A 223 -8.08 -19.26 -14.87
C VAL A 223 -8.15 -18.71 -13.45
N ASP A 224 -8.16 -19.63 -12.50
CA ASP A 224 -8.07 -19.33 -11.07
C ASP A 224 -6.66 -19.73 -10.59
N ALA A 225 -5.98 -18.79 -9.94
CA ALA A 225 -4.64 -18.96 -9.40
C ALA A 225 -4.70 -18.88 -7.88
N GLU A 226 -4.16 -19.89 -7.20
CA GLU A 226 -4.07 -19.96 -5.75
C GLU A 226 -2.60 -19.96 -5.34
N LEU A 227 -2.26 -19.06 -4.40
CA LEU A 227 -0.94 -18.93 -3.83
C LEU A 227 -1.05 -19.13 -2.32
N GLU A 228 -0.39 -20.15 -1.79
CA GLU A 228 -0.29 -20.38 -0.36
C GLU A 228 1.19 -20.41 0.05
N TRP A 229 1.52 -19.77 1.17
CA TRP A 229 2.87 -19.81 1.71
C TRP A 229 2.94 -19.67 3.21
N ARG A 230 4.05 -20.17 3.75
CA ARG A 230 4.47 -19.95 5.13
C ARG A 230 5.97 -19.74 5.18
N ASP A 231 6.36 -18.69 5.90
CA ASP A 231 7.72 -18.22 6.04
C ASP A 231 8.35 -17.95 4.67
N ASN A 232 9.24 -18.83 4.24
CA ASN A 232 10.05 -18.65 3.05
C ASN A 232 9.76 -19.69 1.97
N ALA A 233 8.66 -20.44 2.07
CA ALA A 233 8.26 -21.42 1.07
C ALA A 233 6.75 -21.43 0.85
N GLY A 234 6.33 -21.86 -0.32
CA GLY A 234 4.92 -21.91 -0.70
C GLY A 234 4.70 -22.65 -2.01
N GLN A 235 3.48 -22.55 -2.51
CA GLN A 235 3.04 -23.20 -3.74
C GLN A 235 2.11 -22.27 -4.49
N LEU A 236 2.32 -22.17 -5.80
CA LEU A 236 1.41 -21.52 -6.73
C LEU A 236 0.73 -22.60 -7.59
N ILE A 237 -0.59 -22.65 -7.55
CA ILE A 237 -1.40 -23.54 -8.38
C ILE A 237 -2.26 -22.69 -9.30
N VAL A 238 -2.30 -23.00 -10.59
CA VAL A 238 -3.14 -22.33 -11.58
C VAL A 238 -4.02 -23.36 -12.26
N MET A 239 -5.33 -23.17 -12.19
CA MET A 239 -6.35 -24.06 -12.72
C MET A 239 -7.16 -23.34 -13.80
N ALA A 240 -7.38 -23.99 -14.95
CA ALA A 240 -8.45 -23.60 -15.85
C ALA A 240 -9.79 -24.11 -15.33
N ARG A 241 -10.82 -23.28 -15.40
CA ARG A 241 -12.18 -23.69 -14.99
C ARG A 241 -12.67 -24.85 -15.85
N GLY A 242 -13.11 -25.92 -15.20
CA GLY A 242 -13.60 -27.12 -15.88
C GLY A 242 -12.51 -28.11 -16.31
N ASN A 243 -11.24 -27.85 -15.95
CA ASN A 243 -10.15 -28.80 -16.15
C ASN A 243 -9.76 -29.43 -14.79
N PRO A 244 -9.66 -30.77 -14.69
CA PRO A 244 -9.21 -31.43 -13.46
C PRO A 244 -7.71 -31.24 -13.18
N ASP A 245 -6.88 -31.01 -14.20
CA ASP A 245 -5.44 -30.89 -14.06
C ASP A 245 -4.97 -29.42 -14.03
N PRO A 246 -4.03 -29.06 -13.13
CA PRO A 246 -3.49 -27.71 -13.07
C PRO A 246 -2.67 -27.39 -14.33
N ILE A 247 -2.82 -26.15 -14.82
CA ILE A 247 -1.96 -25.55 -15.85
C ILE A 247 -0.56 -25.34 -15.29
N LEU A 248 -0.47 -24.88 -14.03
CA LEU A 248 0.79 -24.68 -13.32
C LEU A 248 0.66 -25.17 -11.89
N ASP A 249 1.68 -25.85 -11.41
CA ASP A 249 1.84 -26.29 -10.03
C ASP A 249 3.30 -26.09 -9.65
N LEU A 250 3.58 -24.98 -8.98
CA LEU A 250 4.92 -24.45 -8.78
C LEU A 250 5.24 -24.33 -7.28
N PRO A 251 5.85 -25.34 -6.66
CA PRO A 251 6.40 -25.21 -5.32
C PRO A 251 7.62 -24.30 -5.37
N TRP A 252 7.65 -23.29 -4.52
CA TRP A 252 8.73 -22.33 -4.46
C TRP A 252 9.29 -22.20 -3.05
N ALA A 253 10.57 -21.87 -2.98
CA ALA A 253 11.23 -21.47 -1.75
C ALA A 253 12.12 -20.26 -2.02
N VAL A 254 12.26 -19.37 -1.05
CA VAL A 254 13.01 -18.14 -1.16
C VAL A 254 13.96 -17.97 0.02
N THR A 255 15.08 -17.32 -0.25
CA THR A 255 16.04 -16.82 0.72
C THR A 255 16.41 -15.41 0.32
N ARG A 256 17.22 -14.70 1.13
CA ARG A 256 17.68 -13.35 0.77
C ARG A 256 18.39 -13.29 -0.58
N GLN A 257 19.07 -14.37 -0.98
CA GLN A 257 19.89 -14.40 -2.18
C GLN A 257 19.27 -15.18 -3.33
N ARG A 258 18.33 -16.09 -3.05
CA ARG A 258 17.86 -17.05 -4.06
C ARG A 258 16.37 -17.34 -3.93
N LEU A 259 15.67 -17.31 -5.05
CA LEU A 259 14.35 -17.94 -5.23
C LEU A 259 14.53 -19.23 -6.03
N THR A 260 13.90 -20.32 -5.59
CA THR A 260 14.01 -21.64 -6.23
C THR A 260 12.64 -22.24 -6.47
N ILE A 261 12.48 -22.86 -7.64
CA ILE A 261 11.41 -23.81 -7.97
C ILE A 261 12.11 -25.09 -8.40
N SER A 262 11.98 -26.17 -7.64
CA SER A 262 12.76 -27.39 -7.87
C SER A 262 12.00 -28.48 -8.61
N ASP A 263 10.67 -28.50 -8.50
CA ASP A 263 9.83 -29.54 -9.11
C ASP A 263 8.50 -28.96 -9.60
N GLY A 264 8.58 -27.85 -10.32
CA GLY A 264 7.41 -27.23 -10.93
C GLY A 264 6.84 -28.12 -12.02
N ARG A 265 5.51 -28.20 -12.10
CA ARG A 265 4.78 -28.87 -13.17
C ARG A 265 4.03 -27.83 -13.99
N TRP A 266 3.96 -28.09 -15.29
CA TRP A 266 3.16 -27.29 -16.20
C TRP A 266 2.42 -28.18 -17.20
N ASN A 267 1.23 -27.74 -17.58
CA ASN A 267 0.35 -28.43 -18.51
C ASN A 267 -0.34 -27.41 -19.41
N TRP A 268 -0.29 -27.65 -20.71
CA TRP A 268 -0.95 -26.88 -21.75
C TRP A 268 -1.87 -27.82 -22.54
N PRO A 269 -3.13 -27.98 -22.10
CA PRO A 269 -4.03 -29.02 -22.61
C PRO A 269 -4.80 -28.63 -23.89
N TYR A 270 -4.47 -27.50 -24.52
CA TYR A 270 -5.29 -26.91 -25.59
C TYR A 270 -4.98 -27.46 -26.98
N GLN A 271 -5.97 -27.43 -27.86
CA GLN A 271 -5.91 -28.04 -29.19
C GLN A 271 -4.78 -27.45 -30.06
N GLY A 272 -4.11 -28.32 -30.83
CA GLY A 272 -3.00 -27.99 -31.73
C GLY A 272 -1.69 -28.63 -31.27
N PHE A 273 -1.28 -28.37 -30.03
CA PHE A 273 -0.08 -28.93 -29.42
C PHE A 273 -0.30 -29.09 -27.90
N PRO A 274 -0.92 -30.18 -27.44
CA PRO A 274 -0.96 -30.49 -26.02
C PRO A 274 0.46 -30.73 -25.52
N LEU A 275 0.93 -29.86 -24.62
CA LEU A 275 2.26 -29.91 -24.05
C LEU A 275 2.17 -30.05 -22.54
N SER A 276 3.11 -30.77 -21.95
CA SER A 276 3.26 -30.83 -20.50
C SER A 276 4.71 -30.98 -20.14
N GLY A 277 5.04 -30.80 -18.87
CA GLY A 277 6.38 -31.12 -18.43
C GLY A 277 6.67 -30.69 -17.02
N ARG A 278 7.98 -30.68 -16.73
CA ARG A 278 8.52 -30.25 -15.45
C ARG A 278 9.47 -29.09 -15.68
N LEU A 279 9.51 -28.18 -14.72
CA LEU A 279 10.40 -27.05 -14.74
C LEU A 279 11.08 -26.92 -13.38
N ALA A 280 12.36 -26.58 -13.43
CA ALA A 280 13.10 -26.17 -12.26
C ALA A 280 13.84 -24.89 -12.60
N PHE A 281 13.75 -23.87 -11.76
CA PHE A 281 14.51 -22.64 -11.96
C PHE A 281 15.00 -22.04 -10.64
N ASN A 282 16.10 -21.31 -10.73
CA ASN A 282 16.67 -20.52 -9.67
C ASN A 282 16.83 -19.08 -10.16
N ILE A 283 16.49 -18.14 -9.29
CA ILE A 283 16.75 -16.71 -9.47
C ILE A 283 17.69 -16.29 -8.34
N ASP A 284 18.95 -16.08 -8.66
CA ASP A 284 19.97 -15.59 -7.76
C ASP A 284 20.03 -14.05 -7.76
N ASN A 285 20.41 -13.45 -6.64
CA ASN A 285 20.60 -12.00 -6.44
C ASN A 285 19.36 -11.12 -6.74
N TRP A 286 18.16 -11.69 -6.61
CA TRP A 286 16.90 -10.99 -6.93
C TRP A 286 16.68 -9.68 -6.13
N GLN A 287 17.24 -9.55 -4.92
CA GLN A 287 17.14 -8.32 -4.11
C GLN A 287 17.95 -7.15 -4.65
N ALA A 288 18.94 -7.38 -5.51
CA ALA A 288 19.72 -6.32 -6.14
C ALA A 288 19.00 -5.68 -7.35
N GLY A 289 17.75 -6.06 -7.62
CA GLY A 289 16.94 -5.60 -8.74
C GLY A 289 16.95 -6.58 -9.92
N PRO A 290 15.96 -6.47 -10.83
CA PRO A 290 15.80 -7.40 -11.95
C PRO A 290 17.00 -7.43 -12.90
N ASP A 291 17.72 -6.31 -13.06
CA ASP A 291 18.91 -6.24 -13.93
C ASP A 291 20.12 -7.03 -13.39
N ASN A 292 20.16 -7.27 -12.08
CA ASN A 292 21.24 -8.00 -11.41
C ASN A 292 20.85 -9.45 -11.06
N ALA A 293 19.61 -9.84 -11.36
CA ALA A 293 19.11 -11.17 -11.06
C ALA A 293 19.61 -12.18 -12.09
N GLN A 294 20.27 -13.25 -11.62
CA GLN A 294 20.71 -14.33 -12.50
C GLN A 294 19.65 -15.44 -12.51
N VAL A 295 19.05 -15.67 -13.67
CA VAL A 295 18.06 -16.74 -13.88
C VAL A 295 18.77 -17.96 -14.47
N SER A 296 18.60 -19.12 -13.84
CA SER A 296 19.07 -20.41 -14.35
C SER A 296 17.97 -21.45 -14.17
N GLY A 297 17.93 -22.48 -15.01
CA GLY A 297 16.87 -23.49 -14.89
C GLY A 297 16.94 -24.59 -15.95
N ARG A 298 15.97 -25.49 -15.88
CA ARG A 298 15.73 -26.61 -16.79
C ARG A 298 14.24 -26.66 -17.10
N LEU A 299 13.89 -26.90 -18.36
CA LEU A 299 12.51 -27.01 -18.80
C LEU A 299 12.37 -28.27 -19.65
N ASN A 300 11.63 -29.24 -19.13
CA ASN A 300 11.29 -30.44 -19.88
C ASN A 300 9.98 -30.22 -20.63
N ILE A 301 9.92 -30.66 -21.88
CA ILE A 301 8.74 -30.55 -22.74
C ILE A 301 8.36 -31.94 -23.26
N LEU A 302 7.13 -32.34 -22.98
CA LEU A 302 6.50 -33.57 -23.43
C LEU A 302 5.31 -33.20 -24.32
N THR A 303 5.38 -33.60 -25.59
CA THR A 303 4.24 -33.51 -26.52
C THR A 303 3.40 -34.78 -26.39
N GLN A 304 2.07 -34.67 -26.42
CA GLN A 304 1.23 -35.86 -26.58
C GLN A 304 1.15 -36.23 -28.07
N GLY A 305 1.95 -37.22 -28.48
CA GLY A 305 1.99 -37.84 -29.80
C GLY A 305 2.92 -39.07 -29.80
N ASP A 306 2.90 -39.91 -30.83
CA ASP A 306 3.59 -41.22 -30.86
C ASP A 306 5.13 -41.19 -30.74
N ALA A 307 5.78 -40.01 -30.72
CA ALA A 307 7.24 -39.89 -30.78
C ALA A 307 7.86 -38.67 -30.05
N GLY A 308 7.32 -38.20 -28.91
CA GLY A 308 7.73 -36.92 -28.31
C GLY A 308 8.41 -36.95 -26.94
N LYS A 309 9.74 -36.72 -26.88
CA LYS A 309 10.45 -36.23 -25.67
C LYS A 309 11.49 -35.19 -26.08
N ALA A 310 11.42 -33.98 -25.53
CA ALA A 310 12.44 -32.93 -25.70
C ALA A 310 12.93 -32.45 -24.33
N ASN A 311 14.25 -32.42 -24.14
CA ASN A 311 14.90 -31.90 -22.94
C ASN A 311 15.69 -30.63 -23.31
N ALA A 312 15.46 -29.52 -22.61
CA ALA A 312 16.20 -28.26 -22.77
C ALA A 312 16.65 -27.71 -21.41
#